data_AF-A0A7Y9UFW9-F1
#
_entry.id   AF-A0A7Y9UFW9-F1
#
_cell.length_a   1.000
_cell.length_b   1.000
_cell.length_c   1.000
_cell.angle_alpha   90.00
_cell.angle_beta   90.00
_cell.angle_gamma   90.00
#
_symmetry.space_group_name_H-M   'P 1'
#
loop_
_entity.id
_entity.type
_entity.pdbx_description
1 polymer ?
#
loop_
_entity_poly.entity_id
_entity_poly.type
_entity_poly.pdbx_seq_one_letter_code
_entity_poly.pdbx_strand_id
1 'polypeptide(L)' 'MALKLEHFPAMKELAGFDFEAQPSIDPKQIRDLAASRWIENGENVLLLAGGPR' A
#
# COMPACT_ATOMS: atom_id res chain seq x y z
N MET A 1 7.51 -10.63 25.03
CA MET A 1 7.15 -10.89 23.63
C MET A 1 7.73 -9.78 22.79
N ALA A 2 8.83 -10.04 22.07
CA ALA A 2 9.35 -9.07 21.12
C ALA A 2 8.51 -9.18 19.85
N LEU A 3 7.76 -8.12 19.51
CA LEU A 3 7.30 -7.95 18.13
C LEU A 3 8.58 -7.92 17.29
N LYS A 4 8.80 -8.98 16.51
CA LYS A 4 9.86 -9.03 15.52
C LYS A 4 9.51 -7.92 14.53
N LEU A 5 10.12 -6.74 14.68
CA LEU A 5 9.88 -5.65 13.75
C LEU A 5 10.38 -6.14 12.39
N GLU A 6 9.43 -6.39 11.51
CA GLU A 6 9.65 -7.10 10.26
C GLU A 6 10.71 -6.36 9.46
N HIS A 7 11.75 -7.09 9.02
CA HIS A 7 12.82 -6.52 8.22
C HIS A 7 12.29 -6.20 6.82
N PHE A 8 11.60 -5.07 6.68
CA PHE A 8 11.32 -4.51 5.38
C PHE A 8 12.66 -4.22 4.68
N PRO A 9 12.81 -4.59 3.40
CA PRO A 9 14.07 -4.44 2.67
C PRO A 9 14.49 -2.97 2.51
N ALA A 10 13.53 -2.05 2.64
CA ALA A 10 13.75 -0.62 2.68
C ALA A 10 12.56 0.09 3.36
N MET A 11 12.80 1.27 3.91
CA MET A 11 11.74 2.21 4.30
C MET A 11 11.25 2.94 3.05
N LYS A 12 9.96 2.81 2.72
CA LYS A 12 9.31 3.50 1.61
C LYS A 12 8.01 4.11 2.12
N GLU A 13 7.90 5.43 2.02
CA GLU A 13 6.73 6.18 2.46
C GLU A 13 5.88 6.63 1.28
N LEU A 14 4.56 6.79 1.50
CA LEU A 14 3.64 7.29 0.47
C LEU A 14 3.99 8.72 0.00
N ALA A 15 4.60 9.54 0.85
CA ALA A 15 5.06 10.88 0.48
C ALA A 15 6.13 10.87 -0.63
N GLY A 16 6.87 9.77 -0.77
CA GLY A 16 7.87 9.58 -1.81
C GLY A 16 7.38 8.79 -3.02
N PHE A 17 6.09 8.48 -3.12
CA PHE A 17 5.52 7.75 -4.25
C PHE A 17 5.12 8.70 -5.39
N ASP A 18 5.66 8.47 -6.58
CA ASP A 18 5.31 9.20 -7.79
C ASP A 18 4.09 8.56 -8.47
N PHE A 19 2.92 9.17 -8.28
CA PHE A 19 1.67 8.71 -8.88
C PHE A 19 1.60 9.00 -10.40
N GLU A 20 2.35 9.97 -10.92
CA GLU A 20 2.38 10.26 -12.36
C GLU A 20 3.15 9.16 -13.11
N ALA A 21 4.16 8.55 -12.47
CA ALA A 21 4.86 7.38 -13.00
C ALA A 21 4.00 6.11 -13.04
N GLN A 22 2.86 6.08 -12.32
CA GLN A 22 1.93 4.96 -12.32
C GLN A 22 0.47 5.44 -12.41
N PRO A 23 0.02 5.86 -13.60
CA PRO A 23 -1.29 6.49 -13.79
C PRO A 23 -2.47 5.53 -13.63
N SER A 24 -2.23 4.21 -13.55
CA SER A 24 -3.29 3.22 -13.30
C SER A 24 -3.73 3.15 -11.83
N ILE A 25 -3.00 3.79 -10.92
CA ILE A 25 -3.32 3.83 -9.49
C ILE A 25 -4.00 5.15 -9.14
N ASP A 26 -5.18 5.09 -8.53
CA ASP A 26 -5.85 6.27 -7.99
C ASP A 26 -5.23 6.68 -6.63
N PRO A 27 -4.62 7.88 -6.52
CA PRO A 27 -4.06 8.36 -5.25
C PRO A 27 -5.10 8.46 -4.12
N LYS A 28 -6.39 8.67 -4.43
CA LYS A 28 -7.45 8.74 -3.43
C LYS A 28 -7.69 7.38 -2.79
N GLN A 29 -7.70 6.31 -3.58
CA GLN A 29 -7.85 4.94 -3.08
C GLN A 29 -6.69 4.58 -2.13
N ILE A 30 -5.45 4.93 -2.50
CA ILE A 30 -4.28 4.67 -1.64
C ILE A 30 -4.37 5.44 -0.33
N ARG A 31 -4.84 6.70 -0.34
CA ARG A 31 -5.05 7.50 0.88
C ARG A 31 -6.10 6.90 1.81
N ASP A 32 -7.17 6.32 1.25
CA ASP A 32 -8.21 5.64 2.04
C ASP A 32 -7.66 4.36 2.69
N LEU A 33 -6.91 3.54 1.94
CA LEU A 33 -6.21 2.36 2.47
C LEU A 33 -5.22 2.73 3.59
N ALA A 34 -4.57 3.89 3.48
CA ALA A 34 -3.64 4.40 4.49
C ALA A 34 -4.31 4.81 5.80
N ALA A 35 -5.63 5.03 5.81
CA ALA A 35 -6.39 5.24 7.05
C ALA A 35 -6.67 3.93 7.81
N SER A 36 -6.27 2.78 7.27
CA SER A 36 -6.27 1.46 7.95
C SER A 36 -7.61 0.95 8.47
N ARG A 37 -8.74 1.51 8.01
CA ARG A 37 -10.10 1.07 8.40
C ARG A 37 -10.37 -0.40 8.05
N TRP A 38 -9.78 -0.89 6.97
CA TRP A 38 -9.87 -2.29 6.55
C TRP A 38 -9.32 -3.27 7.61
N ILE A 39 -8.40 -2.83 8.48
CA ILE A 39 -7.89 -3.65 9.59
C ILE A 39 -9.00 -3.87 10.62
N GLU A 40 -9.67 -2.80 11.04
CA GLU A 40 -10.77 -2.86 12.02
C GLU A 40 -11.96 -3.67 11.49
N ASN A 41 -12.23 -3.57 10.19
CA ASN A 41 -13.32 -4.26 9.53
C ASN A 41 -13.00 -5.74 9.21
N GLY A 42 -11.75 -6.18 9.33
CA GLY A 42 -11.33 -7.52 8.92
C GLY A 42 -11.39 -7.74 7.40
N GLU A 43 -11.16 -6.69 6.62
CA GLU A 43 -11.18 -6.71 5.16
C GLU A 43 -9.80 -7.00 4.58
N ASN A 44 -9.76 -7.75 3.47
CA ASN A 44 -8.52 -8.03 2.77
C ASN A 44 -8.21 -6.93 1.75
N VAL A 45 -6.94 -6.51 1.68
CA VAL A 45 -6.44 -5.60 0.65
C VAL A 45 -5.57 -6.37 -0.34
N LEU A 46 -5.93 -6.32 -1.62
CA LEU A 46 -5.16 -6.94 -2.70
C LEU A 46 -4.60 -5.86 -3.64
N LEU A 47 -3.28 -5.87 -3.84
CA LEU A 47 -2.61 -5.05 -4.83
C LEU A 47 -2.28 -5.92 -6.04
N LEU A 48 -2.95 -5.66 -7.16
CA LEU A 48 -2.76 -6.39 -8.41
C LEU A 48 -2.02 -5.51 -9.40
N ALA A 49 -0.91 -6.01 -9.94
CA ALA A 49 -0.25 -5.41 -11.10
C ALA A 49 -0.65 -6.17 -12.36
N GLY A 50 -0.87 -5.45 -13.46
CA GLY A 50 -1.08 -6.09 -14.75
C GLY A 50 0.18 -6.85 -15.19
N GLY A 51 0.01 -8.08 -15.67
CA GLY A 51 1.06 -8.81 -16.40
C GLY A 51 1.22 -8.28 -17.83
N PRO A 52 2.30 -8.63 -18.54
CA PRO A 52 2.44 -8.31 -19.95
C PRO A 52 1.26 -8.91 -20.73
N ARG A 53 0.47 -8.05 -21.37
CA ARG A 53 -0.23 -8.42 -22.59
C ARG A 53 0.63 -7.99 -23.76
#